data_AF-Q5ELZ5-F1
#
_entry.id   AF-Q5ELZ5-F1
#
_cell.length_a   1.000
_cell.length_b   1.000
_cell.length_c   1.000
_cell.angle_alpha   90.00
_cell.angle_beta   90.00
_cell.angle_gamma   90.00
#
_symmetry.space_group_name_H-M   'P 1'
#
loop_
_entity.id
_entity.type
_entity.pdbx_description
1 polymer ?
#
loop_
_entity_poly.entity_id
_entity_poly.type
_entity_poly.pdbx_seq_one_letter_code
_entity_poly.pdbx_strand_id
1 'polypeptide(L)'
;ALEDVMVNYDGTVRNSLGDILQFIYGEDGVDGAYVERQRIETFHLSNREFEHNYRVDVTDPAGGFLPGVLQVGIDDSSLELQAQLDEEYTQLIEDRRTLREFIFPRTPANIPHYLPVNLQRIVQNATQIFHIDRRKPSDLDPVYIIDAVKELQKRLIVVRNSDQISRECQANATLNFCMHLRATFATRRVLERYHLTREAFDWVLGEVETKFNQSVVNPGEMCGTLAAQSI
;
A
#
# COMPACT_ATOMS: atom_id res chain seq x y z
N ALA A 1 23.05 28.01 -3.20
CA ALA A 1 21.80 28.46 -2.55
C ALA A 1 21.08 27.33 -1.81
N LEU A 2 21.18 26.07 -2.26
CA LEU A 2 20.60 24.89 -1.59
C LEU A 2 21.68 23.97 -1.00
N GLU A 3 22.92 24.42 -0.89
CA GLU A 3 24.06 23.56 -0.52
C GLU A 3 24.06 23.17 0.95
N ASP A 4 23.45 23.99 1.80
CA ASP A 4 23.38 23.81 3.24
C ASP A 4 22.09 23.11 3.71
N VAL A 5 21.25 22.68 2.77
CA VAL A 5 19.97 22.04 3.06
C VAL A 5 20.15 20.53 3.16
N MET A 6 19.79 19.98 4.33
CA MET A 6 19.95 18.56 4.64
C MET A 6 18.76 18.00 5.43
N VAL A 7 18.63 16.68 5.40
CA VAL A 7 17.66 15.95 6.23
C VAL A 7 18.22 15.71 7.63
N ASN A 8 17.46 16.08 8.65
CA ASN A 8 17.85 15.91 10.05
C ASN A 8 17.31 14.60 10.64
N TYR A 9 17.84 14.19 11.80
CA TYR A 9 17.46 12.94 12.49
C TYR A 9 16.00 12.86 12.94
N ASP A 10 15.32 14.01 13.02
CA ASP A 10 13.88 14.09 13.32
C ASP A 10 13.00 13.98 12.06
N GLY A 11 13.60 13.78 10.88
CA GLY A 11 12.91 13.67 9.58
C GLY A 11 12.63 15.02 8.90
N THR A 12 12.92 16.12 9.58
CA THR A 12 12.73 17.47 9.02
C THR A 12 13.87 17.86 8.10
N VAL A 13 13.59 18.72 7.12
CA VAL A 13 14.61 19.29 6.22
C VAL A 13 14.92 20.71 6.68
N ARG A 14 16.20 20.97 6.98
CA ARG A 14 16.63 22.27 7.53
C ARG A 14 17.83 22.85 6.78
N ASN A 15 17.95 24.17 6.84
CA ASN A 15 19.15 24.89 6.38
C ASN A 15 20.21 24.96 7.51
N SER A 16 21.36 25.58 7.22
CA SER A 16 22.45 25.75 8.20
C SER A 16 22.10 26.60 9.43
N LEU A 17 21.10 27.49 9.31
CA LEU A 17 20.62 28.33 10.41
C LEU A 17 19.63 27.60 11.32
N GLY A 18 19.19 26.40 10.92
CA GLY A 18 18.21 25.60 11.64
C GLY A 18 16.76 25.92 11.27
N ASP A 19 16.53 26.76 10.25
CA ASP A 19 15.19 27.03 9.72
C ASP A 19 14.64 25.78 9.03
N ILE A 20 13.39 25.44 9.31
CA ILE A 20 12.70 24.29 8.72
C ILE A 20 12.16 24.68 7.34
N LEU A 21 12.56 23.94 6.32
CA LEU A 21 12.07 24.10 4.94
C LEU A 21 10.94 23.11 4.62
N GLN A 22 11.08 21.86 5.07
CA GLN A 22 10.03 20.83 4.97
C GLN A 22 9.92 20.08 6.30
N PHE A 23 8.70 19.77 6.72
CA PHE A 23 8.47 18.95 7.92
C PHE A 23 8.88 17.49 7.71
N ILE A 24 8.75 16.99 6.48
CA ILE A 24 9.15 15.66 6.06
C ILE A 24 9.76 15.81 4.67
N TYR A 25 10.92 15.17 4.47
CA TYR A 25 11.58 15.15 3.15
C TYR A 25 10.64 14.63 2.06
N GLY A 26 10.45 15.40 0.99
CA GLY A 26 9.60 14.96 -0.14
C GLY A 26 8.12 14.80 0.19
N GLU A 27 7.67 15.30 1.36
CA GLU A 27 6.31 15.15 1.92
C GLU A 27 5.88 13.71 2.28
N ASP A 28 6.67 12.69 1.91
CA ASP A 28 6.44 11.27 2.20
C ASP A 28 7.58 10.61 3.00
N GLY A 29 8.74 11.25 3.10
CA GLY A 29 9.92 10.79 3.83
C GLY A 29 10.72 9.72 3.09
N VAL A 30 10.52 9.59 1.78
CA VAL A 30 11.10 8.54 0.94
C VAL A 30 12.21 9.11 0.06
N ASP A 31 13.29 8.38 -0.10
CA ASP A 31 14.35 8.69 -1.05
C ASP A 31 13.89 8.40 -2.50
N GLY A 32 14.01 9.41 -3.36
CA GLY A 32 13.63 9.34 -4.78
C GLY A 32 14.32 8.24 -5.57
N ALA A 33 15.49 7.74 -5.13
CA ALA A 33 16.16 6.60 -5.75
C ALA A 33 15.37 5.28 -5.65
N TYR A 34 14.49 5.16 -4.66
CA TYR A 34 13.67 3.97 -4.38
C TYR A 34 12.23 4.09 -4.90
N VAL A 35 11.92 5.19 -5.58
CA VAL A 35 10.59 5.47 -6.11
C VAL A 35 10.48 4.95 -7.54
N GLU A 36 9.43 4.18 -7.82
CA GLU A 36 9.16 3.62 -9.14
C GLU A 36 7.79 4.06 -9.68
N ARG A 37 7.64 4.01 -11.01
CA ARG A 37 6.34 4.23 -11.66
C ARG A 37 5.43 3.04 -11.42
N GLN A 38 4.33 3.28 -10.71
CA GLN A 38 3.32 2.29 -10.37
C GLN A 38 1.93 2.76 -10.80
N ARG A 39 0.97 1.84 -10.86
CA ARG A 39 -0.44 2.17 -11.13
C ARG A 39 -1.28 1.74 -9.94
N ILE A 40 -2.02 2.68 -9.37
CA ILE A 40 -3.03 2.39 -8.37
C ILE A 40 -4.24 1.85 -9.11
N GLU A 41 -4.55 0.56 -8.95
CA GLU A 41 -5.56 -0.07 -9.80
C GLU A 41 -6.96 0.50 -9.54
N THR A 42 -7.32 0.78 -8.29
CA THR A 42 -8.63 1.34 -7.91
C THR A 42 -8.90 2.73 -8.50
N PHE A 43 -7.84 3.51 -8.77
CA PHE A 43 -7.97 4.87 -9.29
C PHE A 43 -8.56 4.91 -10.70
N HIS A 44 -8.22 3.96 -11.56
CA HIS A 44 -8.54 4.02 -12.99
C HIS A 44 -9.79 3.24 -13.41
N LEU A 45 -10.20 2.25 -12.61
CA LEU A 45 -11.31 1.36 -12.97
C LEU A 45 -12.65 2.11 -13.05
N SER A 46 -13.56 1.62 -13.90
CA SER A 46 -14.96 2.03 -13.87
C SER A 46 -15.64 1.53 -12.58
N ASN A 47 -16.81 2.09 -12.22
CA ASN A 47 -17.54 1.63 -11.03
C ASN A 47 -17.92 0.15 -11.11
N ARG A 48 -18.32 -0.30 -12.30
CA ARG A 48 -18.69 -1.69 -12.54
C ARG A 48 -17.50 -2.64 -12.42
N GLU A 49 -16.35 -2.28 -13.00
CA GLU A 49 -15.13 -3.10 -12.89
C GLU A 49 -14.57 -3.09 -11.47
N PHE A 50 -14.67 -1.96 -10.77
CA PHE A 50 -14.26 -1.86 -9.38
C PHE A 50 -15.10 -2.78 -8.49
N GLU A 51 -16.43 -2.74 -8.62
CA GLU A 51 -17.31 -3.63 -7.88
C GLU A 51 -17.00 -5.10 -8.18
N HIS A 52 -16.83 -5.45 -9.46
CA HIS A 52 -16.48 -6.82 -9.85
C HIS A 52 -15.13 -7.30 -9.28
N ASN A 53 -14.12 -6.43 -9.24
CA ASN A 53 -12.76 -6.81 -8.84
C ASN A 53 -12.50 -6.77 -7.33
N TYR A 54 -13.32 -6.06 -6.55
CA TYR A 54 -13.07 -5.79 -5.13
C TYR A 54 -14.22 -6.15 -4.20
N ARG A 55 -15.47 -6.18 -4.66
CA ARG A 55 -16.61 -6.56 -3.81
C ARG A 55 -16.68 -8.07 -3.69
N VAL A 56 -16.88 -8.57 -2.48
CA VAL A 56 -17.18 -9.98 -2.20
C VAL A 56 -18.43 -10.01 -1.34
N ASP A 57 -19.42 -10.78 -1.79
CA ASP A 57 -20.66 -11.01 -1.05
C ASP A 57 -20.82 -12.50 -0.85
N VAL A 58 -20.41 -12.96 0.33
CA VAL A 58 -20.49 -14.33 0.79
C VAL A 58 -21.94 -14.79 0.98
N THR A 59 -22.87 -13.87 1.21
CA THR A 59 -24.28 -14.21 1.46
C THR A 59 -25.06 -14.47 0.18
N ASP A 60 -24.59 -13.92 -0.95
CA ASP A 60 -25.17 -14.15 -2.28
C ASP A 60 -24.48 -15.35 -2.98
N PRO A 61 -25.23 -16.37 -3.43
CA PRO A 61 -24.68 -17.49 -4.21
C PRO A 61 -23.88 -17.08 -5.46
N ALA A 62 -24.12 -15.89 -6.02
CA ALA A 62 -23.41 -15.38 -7.19
C ALA A 62 -22.31 -14.36 -6.86
N GLY A 63 -22.24 -13.88 -5.62
CA GLY A 63 -21.37 -12.78 -5.19
C GLY A 63 -20.10 -13.22 -4.45
N GLY A 64 -20.02 -14.49 -4.07
CA GLY A 64 -18.90 -15.05 -3.31
C GLY A 64 -17.61 -15.21 -4.11
N PHE A 65 -16.62 -15.86 -3.49
CA PHE A 65 -15.37 -16.22 -4.15
C PHE A 65 -15.59 -17.19 -5.31
N LEU A 66 -14.73 -17.12 -6.33
CA LEU A 66 -14.79 -18.09 -7.43
C LEU A 66 -14.61 -19.54 -6.93
N PRO A 67 -15.34 -20.52 -7.50
CA PRO A 67 -15.22 -21.91 -7.10
C PRO A 67 -13.79 -22.44 -7.26
N GLY A 68 -13.27 -23.12 -6.23
CA GLY A 68 -11.93 -23.71 -6.23
C GLY A 68 -10.80 -22.74 -5.88
N VAL A 69 -11.11 -21.50 -5.49
CA VAL A 69 -10.11 -20.54 -4.99
C VAL A 69 -9.70 -20.84 -3.55
N LEU A 70 -10.65 -21.22 -2.69
CA LEU A 70 -10.40 -21.53 -1.28
C LEU A 70 -10.31 -23.04 -1.04
N GLN A 71 -9.44 -23.44 -0.13
CA GLN A 71 -9.30 -24.83 0.27
C GLN A 71 -10.53 -25.27 1.09
N VAL A 72 -10.96 -26.52 0.90
CA VAL A 72 -12.07 -27.13 1.64
C VAL A 72 -11.75 -27.14 3.14
N GLY A 73 -12.58 -26.46 3.94
CA GLY A 73 -12.42 -26.36 5.40
C GLY A 73 -12.19 -24.94 5.91
N ILE A 74 -11.96 -23.96 5.03
CA ILE A 74 -12.02 -22.54 5.38
C ILE A 74 -13.49 -22.13 5.40
N ASP A 75 -13.93 -21.48 6.48
CA ASP A 75 -15.30 -20.99 6.60
C ASP A 75 -15.46 -19.77 5.69
N ASP A 76 -16.12 -19.99 4.55
CA ASP A 76 -16.34 -18.98 3.54
C ASP A 76 -17.72 -18.33 3.65
N SER A 77 -18.53 -18.69 4.67
CA SER A 77 -19.98 -18.44 4.74
C SER A 77 -20.43 -17.70 6.01
N SER A 78 -19.49 -17.24 6.85
CA SER A 78 -19.83 -16.62 8.13
C SER A 78 -20.31 -15.15 7.98
N LEU A 79 -21.30 -14.76 8.80
CA LEU A 79 -21.77 -13.37 8.88
C LEU A 79 -20.69 -12.42 9.40
N GLU A 80 -19.79 -12.91 10.23
CA GLU A 80 -18.65 -12.15 10.76
C GLU A 80 -17.65 -11.83 9.64
N LEU A 81 -17.36 -12.80 8.76
CA LEU A 81 -16.54 -12.60 7.58
C LEU A 81 -17.17 -11.57 6.63
N GLN A 82 -18.47 -11.67 6.36
CA GLN A 82 -19.16 -10.69 5.51
C GLN A 82 -19.01 -9.26 6.06
N ALA A 83 -19.18 -9.07 7.38
CA ALA A 83 -19.03 -7.76 8.00
C ALA A 83 -17.61 -7.17 7.81
N GLN A 84 -16.57 -8.00 7.89
CA GLN A 84 -15.20 -7.56 7.65
C GLN A 84 -14.91 -7.26 6.18
N LEU A 85 -15.46 -8.06 5.25
CA LEU A 85 -15.35 -7.81 3.81
C LEU A 85 -16.09 -6.52 3.40
N ASP A 86 -17.24 -6.24 4.01
CA ASP A 86 -17.98 -4.99 3.81
C ASP A 86 -17.20 -3.79 4.34
N GLU A 87 -16.52 -3.93 5.49
CA GLU A 87 -15.63 -2.91 6.05
C GLU A 87 -14.46 -2.63 5.09
N GLU A 88 -13.80 -3.68 4.59
CA GLU A 88 -12.72 -3.58 3.60
C GLU A 88 -13.20 -2.85 2.33
N TYR A 89 -14.34 -3.27 1.79
CA TYR A 89 -14.89 -2.68 0.56
C TYR A 89 -15.29 -1.21 0.76
N THR A 90 -15.88 -0.88 1.91
CA THR A 90 -16.21 0.51 2.28
C THR A 90 -14.94 1.36 2.35
N GLN A 91 -13.87 0.86 2.98
CA GLN A 91 -12.58 1.55 3.03
C GLN A 91 -12.00 1.79 1.63
N LEU A 92 -12.10 0.82 0.72
CA LEU A 92 -11.63 0.96 -0.67
C LEU A 92 -12.45 2.01 -1.46
N ILE A 93 -13.75 2.13 -1.20
CA ILE A 93 -14.59 3.18 -1.78
C ILE A 93 -14.13 4.56 -1.30
N GLU A 94 -13.92 4.72 0.01
CA GLU A 94 -13.47 5.97 0.60
C GLU A 94 -12.07 6.37 0.13
N ASP A 95 -11.16 5.40 0.01
CA ASP A 95 -9.82 5.59 -0.56
C ASP A 95 -9.92 6.08 -2.02
N ARG A 96 -10.77 5.44 -2.83
CA ARG A 96 -10.98 5.81 -4.23
C ARG A 96 -11.60 7.20 -4.36
N ARG A 97 -12.53 7.58 -3.47
CA ARG A 97 -13.09 8.93 -3.42
C ARG A 97 -12.00 9.94 -3.09
N THR A 98 -11.23 9.69 -2.04
CA THR A 98 -10.12 10.58 -1.61
C THR A 98 -9.08 10.76 -2.70
N LEU A 99 -8.67 9.67 -3.37
CA LEU A 99 -7.73 9.74 -4.49
C LEU A 99 -8.27 10.59 -5.66
N ARG A 100 -9.55 10.45 -6.01
CA ARG A 100 -10.16 11.14 -7.17
C ARG A 100 -10.58 12.57 -6.89
N GLU A 101 -11.03 12.89 -5.68
CA GLU A 101 -11.61 14.20 -5.37
C GLU A 101 -10.61 15.13 -4.70
N PHE A 102 -9.77 14.61 -3.79
CA PHE A 102 -8.86 15.40 -2.98
C PHE A 102 -7.43 15.38 -3.50
N ILE A 103 -6.86 14.19 -3.71
CA ILE A 103 -5.43 14.04 -4.05
C ILE A 103 -5.17 14.33 -5.54
N PHE A 104 -5.97 13.75 -6.44
CA PHE A 104 -5.76 13.83 -7.90
C PHE A 104 -7.01 14.32 -8.68
N PRO A 105 -7.57 15.50 -8.36
CA PRO A 105 -8.85 15.98 -8.92
C PRO A 105 -8.89 16.17 -10.44
N ARG A 106 -7.73 16.38 -11.08
CA ARG A 106 -7.63 16.66 -12.52
C ARG A 106 -6.69 15.71 -13.25
N THR A 107 -6.25 14.64 -12.59
CA THR A 107 -5.31 13.68 -13.18
C THR A 107 -6.11 12.66 -13.99
N PRO A 108 -5.77 12.44 -15.27
CA PRO A 108 -6.42 11.40 -16.04
C PRO A 108 -6.11 10.03 -15.42
N ALA A 109 -7.12 9.16 -15.44
CA ALA A 109 -7.12 7.85 -14.79
C ALA A 109 -5.91 6.95 -15.09
N ASN A 110 -5.30 7.07 -16.27
CA ASN A 110 -4.24 6.17 -16.73
C ASN A 110 -2.80 6.68 -16.44
N ILE A 111 -2.63 7.75 -15.67
CA ILE A 111 -1.29 8.25 -15.34
C ILE A 111 -0.64 7.35 -14.27
N PRO A 112 0.60 6.89 -14.47
CA PRO A 112 1.34 6.21 -13.42
C PRO A 112 1.70 7.18 -12.29
N HIS A 113 1.60 6.70 -11.07
CA HIS A 113 2.02 7.39 -9.85
C HIS A 113 3.42 6.95 -9.45
N TYR A 114 4.17 7.86 -8.86
CA TYR A 114 5.49 7.57 -8.31
C TYR A 114 5.32 7.16 -6.86
N LEU A 115 5.59 5.89 -6.56
CA LEU A 115 5.43 5.33 -5.22
C LEU A 115 6.65 4.45 -4.87
N PRO A 116 7.06 4.40 -3.59
CA PRO A 116 8.07 3.45 -3.15
C PRO A 116 7.58 2.02 -3.33
N VAL A 117 8.52 1.08 -3.36
CA VAL A 117 8.26 -0.37 -3.32
C VAL A 117 7.29 -0.86 -4.41
N ASN A 118 7.83 -1.46 -5.47
CA ASN A 118 7.01 -2.02 -6.54
C ASN A 118 6.25 -3.28 -6.09
N LEU A 119 4.99 -3.10 -5.69
CA LEU A 119 4.17 -4.18 -5.12
C LEU A 119 3.89 -5.30 -6.13
N GLN A 120 3.67 -4.96 -7.40
CA GLN A 120 3.44 -5.94 -8.46
C GLN A 120 4.65 -6.85 -8.66
N ARG A 121 5.86 -6.29 -8.60
CA ARG A 121 7.11 -7.05 -8.70
C ARG A 121 7.31 -7.98 -7.50
N ILE A 122 6.96 -7.54 -6.29
CA ILE A 122 7.04 -8.41 -5.09
C ILE A 122 6.10 -9.60 -5.23
N VAL A 123 4.86 -9.38 -5.67
CA VAL A 123 3.89 -10.47 -5.90
C VAL A 123 4.39 -11.43 -7.00
N GLN A 124 4.99 -10.92 -8.07
CA GLN A 124 5.59 -11.75 -9.12
C GLN A 124 6.75 -12.59 -8.58
N ASN A 125 7.64 -12.02 -7.78
CA ASN A 125 8.74 -12.73 -7.15
C ASN A 125 8.22 -13.83 -6.23
N ALA A 126 7.20 -13.56 -5.42
CA ALA A 126 6.57 -14.55 -4.55
C ALA A 126 5.99 -15.71 -5.36
N THR A 127 5.29 -15.40 -6.46
CA THR A 127 4.72 -16.42 -7.36
C THR A 127 5.80 -17.35 -7.90
N GLN A 128 6.99 -16.83 -8.21
CA GLN A 128 8.13 -17.60 -8.70
C GLN A 128 8.81 -18.42 -7.61
N ILE A 129 9.08 -17.82 -6.44
CA ILE A 129 9.78 -18.46 -5.31
C ILE A 129 8.97 -19.63 -4.75
N PHE A 130 7.66 -19.45 -4.57
CA PHE A 130 6.78 -20.47 -3.99
C PHE A 130 6.15 -21.39 -5.03
N HIS A 131 6.51 -21.24 -6.32
CA HIS A 131 5.99 -22.04 -7.43
C HIS A 131 4.45 -22.15 -7.42
N ILE A 132 3.78 -20.99 -7.26
CA ILE A 132 2.34 -20.93 -7.06
C ILE A 132 1.59 -21.44 -8.29
N ASP A 133 0.72 -22.42 -8.09
CA ASP A 133 -0.15 -22.97 -9.13
C ASP A 133 -1.56 -22.39 -8.99
N ARG A 134 -1.98 -21.62 -10.00
CA ARG A 134 -3.32 -20.98 -10.04
C ARG A 134 -4.48 -21.98 -10.10
N ARG A 135 -4.21 -23.26 -10.38
CA ARG A 135 -5.22 -24.31 -10.39
C ARG A 135 -5.50 -24.88 -9.01
N LYS A 136 -4.61 -24.63 -8.05
CA LYS A 136 -4.75 -25.13 -6.69
C LYS A 136 -5.49 -24.09 -5.84
N PRO A 137 -6.40 -24.54 -4.97
CA PRO A 137 -7.01 -23.65 -3.98
C PRO A 137 -5.93 -23.15 -3.02
N SER A 138 -6.11 -21.92 -2.55
CA SER A 138 -5.30 -21.29 -1.51
C SER A 138 -5.72 -21.77 -0.12
N ASP A 139 -4.72 -21.91 0.76
CA ASP A 139 -4.85 -22.19 2.19
C ASP A 139 -5.02 -20.92 3.04
N LEU A 140 -5.10 -19.75 2.39
CA LEU A 140 -5.13 -18.45 3.02
C LEU A 140 -6.55 -18.08 3.45
N ASP A 141 -6.69 -17.74 4.73
CA ASP A 141 -7.95 -17.29 5.32
C ASP A 141 -8.23 -15.81 4.95
N PRO A 142 -9.43 -15.47 4.44
CA PRO A 142 -9.82 -14.09 4.14
C PRO A 142 -9.65 -13.10 5.31
N VAL A 143 -10.00 -13.49 6.53
CA VAL A 143 -9.87 -12.65 7.74
C VAL A 143 -8.40 -12.34 8.00
N TYR A 144 -7.54 -13.34 7.83
CA TYR A 144 -6.10 -13.18 8.01
C TYR A 144 -5.51 -12.15 7.04
N ILE A 145 -5.99 -12.08 5.79
CA ILE A 145 -5.53 -11.08 4.81
C ILE A 145 -5.82 -9.67 5.31
N ILE A 146 -7.06 -9.42 5.73
CA ILE A 146 -7.51 -8.10 6.20
C ILE A 146 -6.70 -7.66 7.41
N ASP A 147 -6.56 -8.54 8.39
CA ASP A 147 -5.82 -8.26 9.63
C ASP A 147 -4.33 -8.05 9.36
N ALA A 148 -3.71 -8.89 8.53
CA ALA A 148 -2.29 -8.78 8.23
C ALA A 148 -1.96 -7.50 7.43
N VAL A 149 -2.84 -7.05 6.54
CA VAL A 149 -2.72 -5.76 5.86
C VAL A 149 -2.85 -4.60 6.85
N LYS A 150 -3.85 -4.65 7.75
CA LYS A 150 -4.02 -3.64 8.82
C LYS A 150 -2.78 -3.57 9.74
N GLU A 151 -2.20 -4.72 10.09
CA GLU A 151 -0.98 -4.79 10.90
C GLU A 151 0.27 -4.32 10.14
N LEU A 152 0.38 -4.61 8.84
CA LEU A 152 1.47 -4.07 8.02
C LEU A 152 1.42 -2.54 8.00
N GLN A 153 0.24 -1.93 7.80
CA GLN A 153 0.10 -0.46 7.81
C GLN A 153 0.62 0.19 9.09
N LYS A 154 0.45 -0.46 10.25
CA LYS A 154 0.96 0.04 11.53
C LYS A 154 2.48 -0.03 11.65
N ARG A 155 3.13 -0.97 10.94
CA ARG A 155 4.59 -1.16 10.95
C ARG A 155 5.35 -0.24 9.99
N LEU A 156 4.67 0.32 8.99
CA LEU A 156 5.26 1.27 8.05
C LEU A 156 5.41 2.65 8.72
N ILE A 157 6.58 2.90 9.35
CA ILE A 157 6.83 4.12 10.13
C ILE A 157 7.82 5.03 9.41
N VAL A 158 7.43 6.30 9.19
CA VAL A 158 8.27 7.36 8.65
C VAL A 158 8.60 8.36 9.76
N VAL A 159 7.59 8.89 10.43
CA VAL A 159 7.69 9.82 11.56
C VAL A 159 7.74 9.04 12.87
N ARG A 160 8.89 9.07 13.53
CA ARG A 160 9.15 8.33 14.76
C ARG A 160 8.76 9.15 15.97
N ASN A 161 7.47 9.21 16.32
CA ASN A 161 6.97 9.79 17.57
C ASN A 161 5.51 9.41 17.83
N SER A 162 5.09 9.45 19.09
CA SER A 162 3.76 9.01 19.53
C SER A 162 2.80 10.14 19.91
N ASP A 163 3.23 11.39 19.83
CA ASP A 163 2.35 12.54 20.09
C ASP A 163 1.29 12.71 19.00
N GLN A 164 0.27 13.52 19.28
CA GLN A 164 -0.89 13.65 18.40
C GLN A 164 -0.52 14.22 17.03
N ILE A 165 0.41 15.17 16.97
CA ILE A 165 0.84 15.79 15.72
C ILE A 165 1.64 14.78 14.91
N SER A 166 2.56 14.06 15.53
CA SER A 166 3.35 13.03 14.84
C SER A 166 2.50 11.90 14.27
N ARG A 167 1.42 11.49 14.96
CA ARG A 167 0.48 10.50 14.40
C ARG A 167 -0.25 11.01 13.17
N GLU A 168 -0.65 12.27 13.18
CA GLU A 168 -1.29 12.91 12.02
C GLU A 168 -0.31 13.05 10.85
N CYS A 169 0.92 13.50 11.12
CA CYS A 169 1.99 13.56 10.13
C CYS A 169 2.30 12.18 9.55
N GLN A 170 2.39 11.14 10.37
CA GLN A 170 2.62 9.76 9.94
C GLN A 170 1.49 9.25 9.02
N ALA A 171 0.24 9.49 9.43
CA ALA A 171 -0.92 9.10 8.64
C ALA A 171 -0.93 9.79 7.28
N ASN A 172 -0.59 11.08 7.23
CA ASN A 172 -0.54 11.85 6.00
C ASN A 172 0.61 11.42 5.08
N ALA A 173 1.82 11.23 5.64
CA ALA A 173 3.01 10.83 4.89
C ALA A 173 2.84 9.46 4.20
N THR A 174 2.15 8.53 4.85
CA THR A 174 1.94 7.17 4.33
C THR A 174 0.60 6.97 3.63
N LEU A 175 -0.28 7.98 3.60
CA LEU A 175 -1.66 7.86 3.14
C LEU A 175 -1.77 7.21 1.75
N ASN A 176 -1.04 7.77 0.78
CA ASN A 176 -1.09 7.33 -0.61
C ASN A 176 -0.52 5.91 -0.79
N PHE A 177 0.58 5.61 -0.10
CA PHE A 177 1.16 4.27 -0.13
C PHE A 177 0.24 3.23 0.52
N CYS A 178 -0.40 3.57 1.64
CA CYS A 178 -1.39 2.72 2.30
C CYS A 178 -2.63 2.45 1.42
N MET A 179 -3.11 3.45 0.68
CA MET A 179 -4.18 3.27 -0.31
C MET A 179 -3.76 2.32 -1.44
N HIS A 180 -2.54 2.46 -1.97
CA HIS A 180 -1.99 1.56 -2.99
C HIS A 180 -1.80 0.13 -2.47
N LEU A 181 -1.40 -0.02 -1.21
CA LEU A 181 -1.24 -1.29 -0.53
C LEU A 181 -2.59 -2.01 -0.38
N ARG A 182 -3.62 -1.30 0.13
CA ARG A 182 -5.01 -1.84 0.21
C ARG A 182 -5.56 -2.22 -1.16
N ALA A 183 -5.38 -1.35 -2.16
CA ALA A 183 -5.78 -1.64 -3.54
C ALA A 183 -5.09 -2.88 -4.11
N THR A 184 -3.81 -3.10 -3.79
CA THR A 184 -3.05 -4.22 -4.34
C THR A 184 -3.37 -5.54 -3.62
N PHE A 185 -3.49 -5.50 -2.29
CA PHE A 185 -3.66 -6.67 -1.42
C PHE A 185 -5.08 -6.87 -0.89
N ALA A 186 -6.09 -6.32 -1.57
CA ALA A 186 -7.48 -6.59 -1.21
C ALA A 186 -7.78 -8.11 -1.23
N THR A 187 -8.67 -8.58 -0.38
CA THR A 187 -8.94 -10.00 -0.17
C THR A 187 -9.22 -10.77 -1.47
N ARG A 188 -10.17 -10.27 -2.28
CA ARG A 188 -10.51 -10.85 -3.58
C ARG A 188 -9.32 -10.96 -4.53
N ARG A 189 -8.44 -9.96 -4.50
CA ARG A 189 -7.29 -9.83 -5.38
C ARG A 189 -6.19 -10.84 -5.05
N VAL A 190 -5.92 -10.98 -3.76
CA VAL A 190 -4.93 -11.93 -3.25
C VAL A 190 -5.34 -13.36 -3.57
N LEU A 191 -6.61 -13.68 -3.36
CA LEU A 191 -7.15 -15.02 -3.56
C LEU A 191 -7.40 -15.36 -5.03
N GLU A 192 -8.12 -14.52 -5.78
CA GLU A 192 -8.56 -14.85 -7.14
C GLU A 192 -7.54 -14.51 -8.24
N ARG A 193 -6.78 -13.41 -8.10
CA ARG A 193 -5.83 -13.00 -9.16
C ARG A 193 -4.44 -13.53 -8.92
N TYR A 194 -3.95 -13.48 -7.68
CA TYR A 194 -2.59 -13.91 -7.36
C TYR A 194 -2.52 -15.37 -6.88
N HIS A 195 -3.61 -15.92 -6.32
CA HIS A 195 -3.64 -17.26 -5.72
C HIS A 195 -2.54 -17.47 -4.68
N LEU A 196 -2.27 -16.45 -3.86
CA LEU A 196 -1.22 -16.56 -2.85
C LEU A 196 -1.60 -17.58 -1.77
N THR A 197 -0.64 -18.40 -1.37
CA THR A 197 -0.73 -19.23 -0.16
C THR A 197 -0.40 -18.39 1.08
N ARG A 198 -0.67 -18.94 2.27
CA ARG A 198 -0.32 -18.27 3.53
C ARG A 198 1.17 -17.95 3.64
N GLU A 199 2.02 -18.93 3.35
CA GLU A 199 3.47 -18.76 3.38
C GLU A 199 3.95 -17.70 2.38
N ALA A 200 3.41 -17.72 1.16
CA ALA A 200 3.76 -16.74 0.13
C ALA A 200 3.30 -15.32 0.51
N PHE A 201 2.12 -15.20 1.12
CA PHE A 201 1.58 -13.91 1.55
C PHE A 201 2.39 -13.31 2.69
N ASP A 202 2.77 -14.11 3.70
CA ASP A 202 3.63 -13.66 4.79
C ASP A 202 5.00 -13.17 4.29
N TRP A 203 5.58 -13.90 3.32
CA TRP A 203 6.80 -13.47 2.65
C TRP A 203 6.64 -12.14 1.92
N VAL A 204 5.53 -11.96 1.17
CA VAL A 204 5.23 -10.70 0.47
C VAL A 204 5.15 -9.53 1.45
N LEU A 205 4.45 -9.68 2.57
CA LEU A 205 4.31 -8.60 3.56
C LEU A 205 5.66 -8.25 4.20
N GLY A 206 6.49 -9.26 4.52
CA GLY A 206 7.84 -9.05 5.06
C GLY A 206 8.78 -8.35 4.07
N GLU A 207 8.68 -8.68 2.78
CA GLU A 207 9.46 -8.04 1.72
C GLU A 207 9.02 -6.59 1.49
N VAL A 208 7.71 -6.31 1.56
CA VAL A 208 7.18 -4.94 1.49
C VAL A 208 7.70 -4.11 2.65
N GLU A 209 7.64 -4.61 3.88
CA GLU A 209 8.15 -3.93 5.07
C GLU A 209 9.67 -3.65 4.94
N THR A 210 10.44 -4.66 4.55
CA THR A 210 11.90 -4.53 4.40
C THR A 210 12.27 -3.49 3.36
N LYS A 211 11.64 -3.53 2.17
CA LYS A 211 11.90 -2.55 1.10
C LYS A 211 11.40 -1.16 1.44
N PHE A 212 10.28 -1.04 2.16
CA PHE A 212 9.77 0.26 2.59
C PHE A 212 10.75 0.91 3.58
N ASN A 213 11.22 0.16 4.58
CA ASN A 213 12.20 0.66 5.54
C ASN A 213 13.53 1.06 4.87
N GLN A 214 13.93 0.38 3.81
CA GLN A 214 15.10 0.77 2.99
C GLN A 214 14.85 2.02 2.15
N SER A 215 13.61 2.31 1.79
CA SER A 215 13.25 3.48 0.98
C SER A 215 13.13 4.78 1.78
N VAL A 216 13.03 4.70 3.11
CA VAL A 216 13.00 5.88 3.98
C VAL A 216 14.33 6.62 3.88
N VAL A 217 14.27 7.94 3.73
CA VAL A 217 15.46 8.78 3.58
C VAL A 217 16.37 8.67 4.81
N ASN A 218 17.68 8.63 4.56
CA ASN A 218 18.65 8.61 5.64
C ASN A 218 18.85 10.03 6.22
N PRO A 219 18.87 10.19 7.55
CA PRO A 219 19.33 11.42 8.16
C PRO A 219 20.77 11.73 7.75
N GLY A 220 21.04 12.99 7.43
CA GLY A 220 22.34 13.41 6.90
C GLY A 220 22.39 13.56 5.39
N GLU A 221 21.35 13.15 4.66
CA GLU A 221 21.29 13.29 3.20
C GLU A 221 21.31 14.78 2.79
N MET A 222 22.24 15.15 1.91
CA MET A 222 22.43 16.52 1.42
C MET A 222 21.43 16.85 0.30
N CYS A 223 20.14 16.73 0.62
CA CYS A 223 19.06 16.78 -0.35
C CYS A 223 19.01 18.07 -1.19
N GLY A 224 19.46 19.20 -0.64
CA GLY A 224 19.47 20.45 -1.40
C GLY A 224 20.49 20.47 -2.53
N THR A 225 21.65 19.82 -2.34
CA THR A 225 22.65 19.68 -3.43
C THR A 225 22.13 18.74 -4.53
N LEU A 226 21.50 17.64 -4.16
CA LEU A 226 20.87 16.70 -5.09
C LEU A 226 19.75 17.38 -5.89
N ALA A 227 18.89 18.13 -5.22
CA ALA A 227 17.82 18.88 -5.87
C ALA A 227 18.37 19.93 -6.84
N ALA A 228 19.41 20.68 -6.45
CA ALA A 228 20.03 21.69 -7.30
C ALA A 228 20.69 21.12 -8.57
N GLN A 229 21.24 19.89 -8.51
CA GLN A 229 21.81 19.21 -9.67
C GLN A 229 20.76 18.58 -10.58
N SER A 230 19.55 18.35 -10.06
CA SER A 230 18.46 17.68 -10.78
C SER A 230 17.54 18.63 -11.54
N ILE A 231 17.68 19.95 -11.34
CA ILE A 231 16.93 21.03 -12.02
C ILE A 231 17.77 21.57 -13.19
#